data_AF-A0A328RN74-F1
#
_entry.id   AF-A0A328RN74-F1
#
_cell.length_a   1.000
_cell.length_b   1.000
_cell.length_c   1.000
_cell.angle_alpha   90.00
_cell.angle_beta   90.00
_cell.angle_gamma   90.00
#
_symmetry.space_group_name_H-M   'P 1'
#
loop_
_entity.id
_entity.type
_entity.pdbx_description
1 polymer ?
#
loop_
_entity_poly.entity_id
_entity_poly.type
_entity_poly.pdbx_seq_one_letter_code
_entity_poly.pdbx_strand_id
1 'polypeptide(L)'
;MTKVFYGIILCLIISIPCFAQADNVIEDILYDSSAFELEKAIKDSAKKHMIYSYNISNAGTEGFEPILLQEDERELMSMVPKDSDYFSKVLIEHMTTKMARNSRRQAAFYAIYRKKIDIYKQVASLGKK
;
A
#
# COMPACT_ATOMS: atom_id res chain seq x y z
N MET A 1 -51.45 2.37 -20.81
CA MET A 1 -50.12 2.98 -20.95
C MET A 1 -49.19 2.74 -19.76
N THR A 2 -49.69 2.46 -18.55
CA THR A 2 -48.86 2.23 -17.35
C THR A 2 -48.03 0.94 -17.40
N LYS A 3 -48.55 -0.16 -17.97
CA LYS A 3 -47.83 -1.47 -18.02
C LYS A 3 -46.56 -1.46 -18.89
N VAL A 4 -46.51 -0.64 -19.94
CA VAL A 4 -45.33 -0.51 -20.82
C VAL A 4 -44.22 0.27 -20.12
N PHE A 5 -44.58 1.27 -19.31
CA PHE A 5 -43.64 2.07 -18.52
C PHE A 5 -42.92 1.23 -17.44
N TYR A 6 -43.65 0.35 -16.75
CA TYR A 6 -43.04 -0.57 -15.78
C TYR A 6 -42.08 -1.58 -16.43
N GLY A 7 -42.36 -2.04 -17.66
CA GLY A 7 -41.45 -2.93 -18.39
C GLY A 7 -40.12 -2.27 -18.78
N ILE A 8 -40.16 -0.99 -19.17
CA ILE A 8 -38.95 -0.21 -19.51
C ILE A 8 -38.11 0.06 -18.26
N ILE A 9 -38.74 0.39 -17.13
CA ILE A 9 -38.04 0.60 -15.85
C ILE A 9 -37.40 -0.72 -15.37
N LEU A 10 -38.07 -1.86 -15.54
CA LEU A 10 -37.52 -3.16 -15.17
C LEU A 10 -36.29 -3.54 -16.03
N CYS A 11 -36.31 -3.22 -17.34
CA CYS A 11 -35.15 -3.45 -18.22
C CYS A 11 -33.95 -2.54 -17.89
N LEU A 12 -34.21 -1.32 -17.43
CA LEU A 12 -33.15 -0.40 -16.97
C LEU A 12 -32.49 -0.87 -15.66
N ILE A 13 -33.24 -1.49 -14.75
CA ILE A 13 -32.68 -1.98 -13.48
C ILE A 13 -31.81 -3.24 -13.68
N ILE A 14 -32.19 -4.12 -14.62
CA ILE A 14 -31.47 -5.38 -14.89
C ILE A 14 -30.17 -5.14 -15.70
N SER A 15 -30.05 -4.02 -16.42
CA SER A 15 -28.86 -3.70 -17.22
C SER A 15 -27.73 -3.03 -16.44
N ILE A 16 -27.99 -2.48 -15.25
CA ILE A 16 -26.97 -1.85 -14.39
C ILE A 16 -25.86 -2.83 -13.93
N PRO A 17 -26.14 -4.08 -13.48
CA PRO A 17 -25.08 -4.99 -13.05
C PRO A 17 -24.16 -5.47 -14.20
N CYS A 18 -24.56 -5.32 -15.45
CA CYS A 18 -23.72 -5.70 -16.61
C CYS A 18 -22.60 -4.69 -16.87
N PHE A 19 -22.84 -3.39 -16.64
CA PHE A 19 -21.80 -2.35 -16.78
C PHE A 19 -20.77 -2.40 -15.65
N ALA A 20 -21.15 -2.84 -14.44
CA ALA A 20 -20.20 -3.01 -13.33
C ALA A 20 -19.20 -4.16 -13.53
N GLN A 21 -19.51 -5.16 -14.36
CA GLN A 21 -18.55 -6.20 -14.73
C GLN A 21 -17.56 -5.74 -15.82
N ALA A 22 -17.95 -4.78 -16.67
CA ALA A 22 -17.09 -4.29 -17.74
C ALA A 22 -15.89 -3.47 -17.22
N ASP A 23 -16.07 -2.69 -16.16
CA ASP A 23 -14.96 -1.93 -15.54
C ASP A 23 -13.88 -2.85 -14.98
N ASN A 24 -14.26 -3.96 -14.31
CA ASN A 24 -13.31 -4.94 -13.79
C ASN A 24 -12.53 -5.64 -14.91
N VAL A 25 -13.16 -5.92 -16.06
CA VAL A 25 -12.51 -6.56 -17.20
C VAL A 25 -11.54 -5.60 -17.90
N ILE A 26 -11.88 -4.32 -17.99
CA ILE A 26 -10.99 -3.30 -18.58
C ILE A 26 -9.80 -3.03 -17.65
N GLU A 27 -10.00 -2.97 -16.33
CA GLU A 27 -8.91 -2.89 -15.36
C GLU A 27 -8.01 -4.13 -15.37
N ASP A 28 -8.56 -5.35 -15.42
CA ASP A 28 -7.77 -6.60 -15.52
C ASP A 28 -7.00 -6.71 -16.86
N ILE A 29 -7.53 -6.14 -17.95
CA ILE A 29 -6.85 -6.12 -19.26
C ILE A 29 -5.75 -5.05 -19.30
N LEU A 30 -5.93 -3.90 -18.63
CA LEU A 30 -4.98 -2.78 -18.65
C LEU A 30 -3.93 -2.83 -17.54
N TYR A 31 -4.26 -3.42 -16.39
CA TYR A 31 -3.38 -3.58 -15.24
C TYR A 31 -3.20 -5.07 -14.94
N ASP A 32 -2.10 -5.63 -15.44
CA ASP A 32 -1.65 -6.95 -15.02
C ASP A 32 -1.55 -7.01 -13.48
N SER A 33 -1.95 -8.13 -12.89
CA SER A 33 -1.82 -8.51 -11.47
C SER A 33 -0.55 -8.01 -10.76
N SER A 34 0.56 -7.95 -11.50
CA SER A 34 1.84 -7.42 -11.02
C SER A 34 1.83 -5.92 -10.65
N ALA A 35 0.93 -5.12 -11.23
CA ALA A 35 0.72 -3.72 -10.86
C ALA A 35 -0.02 -3.58 -9.53
N PHE A 36 -1.04 -4.41 -9.29
CA PHE A 36 -1.77 -4.45 -8.03
C PHE A 36 -0.87 -4.87 -6.86
N GLU A 37 -0.07 -5.93 -7.04
CA GLU A 37 0.90 -6.36 -6.02
C GLU A 37 1.97 -5.30 -5.76
N LEU A 38 2.39 -4.56 -6.78
CA LEU A 38 3.33 -3.45 -6.62
C LEU A 38 2.71 -2.29 -5.83
N GLU A 39 1.46 -1.92 -6.10
CA GLU A 39 0.75 -0.89 -5.35
C GLU A 39 0.55 -1.30 -3.89
N LYS A 40 0.17 -2.56 -3.65
CA LYS A 40 0.08 -3.13 -2.31
C LYS A 40 1.42 -3.07 -1.58
N ALA A 41 2.51 -3.46 -2.24
CA ALA A 41 3.86 -3.36 -1.65
C ALA A 41 4.27 -1.92 -1.32
N ILE A 42 3.88 -0.94 -2.14
CA ILE A 42 4.09 0.50 -1.84
C ILE A 42 3.30 0.92 -0.60
N LYS A 43 2.02 0.54 -0.52
CA LYS A 43 1.14 0.85 0.63
C LYS A 43 1.69 0.24 1.92
N ASP A 44 2.09 -1.02 1.88
CA ASP A 44 2.69 -1.71 3.02
C ASP A 44 3.99 -1.04 3.45
N SER A 45 4.87 -0.72 2.49
CA SER A 45 6.12 0.01 2.76
C SER A 45 5.87 1.38 3.40
N ALA A 46 4.87 2.12 2.92
CA ALA A 46 4.51 3.43 3.49
C ALA A 46 3.99 3.29 4.92
N LYS A 47 3.13 2.30 5.19
CA LYS A 47 2.64 2.00 6.54
C LYS A 47 3.78 1.69 7.51
N LYS A 48 4.75 0.87 7.09
CA LYS A 48 5.95 0.57 7.90
C LYS A 48 6.74 1.83 8.21
N HIS A 49 6.96 2.69 7.20
CA HIS A 49 7.68 3.94 7.38
C HIS A 49 7.00 4.86 8.40
N MET A 50 5.67 4.97 8.33
CA MET A 50 4.88 5.76 9.27
C MET A 50 5.03 5.25 10.72
N ILE A 51 4.95 3.93 10.92
CA ILE A 51 5.13 3.31 12.25
C ILE A 51 6.53 3.60 12.79
N TYR A 52 7.56 3.44 11.97
CA TYR A 52 8.94 3.71 12.39
C TYR A 52 9.16 5.18 12.77
N SER A 53 8.69 6.11 11.94
CA SER A 53 8.78 7.55 12.23
C SER A 53 8.01 7.93 13.50
N TYR A 54 6.82 7.35 13.70
CA TYR A 54 6.03 7.56 14.91
C TYR A 54 6.79 7.09 16.15
N ASN A 55 7.35 5.88 16.13
CA ASN A 55 8.11 5.34 17.25
C ASN A 55 9.36 6.17 17.56
N ILE A 56 10.13 6.54 16.54
CA ILE A 56 11.35 7.37 16.72
C ILE A 56 11.00 8.72 17.34
N SER A 57 9.93 9.36 16.88
CA SER A 57 9.55 10.71 17.32
C SER A 57 9.06 10.73 18.76
N ASN A 58 8.49 9.63 19.25
CA ASN A 58 7.89 9.54 20.59
C ASN A 58 8.74 8.73 21.58
N ALA A 59 9.86 8.13 21.16
CA ALA A 59 10.69 7.28 22.01
C ALA A 59 11.26 7.97 23.26
N GLY A 60 11.34 9.31 23.27
CA GLY A 60 11.77 10.10 24.42
C GLY A 60 10.64 10.53 25.37
N THR A 61 9.39 10.22 25.04
CA THR A 61 8.22 10.61 25.84
C THR A 61 8.05 9.65 27.02
N GLU A 62 7.85 10.19 28.22
CA GLU A 62 7.62 9.40 29.42
C GLU A 62 6.35 8.54 29.30
N GLY A 63 6.44 7.25 29.64
CA GLY A 63 5.33 6.31 29.53
C GLY A 63 4.93 5.92 28.09
N PHE A 64 5.74 6.26 27.08
CA PHE A 64 5.46 5.89 25.70
C PHE A 64 5.63 4.39 25.44
N GLU A 65 4.60 3.78 24.85
CA GLU A 65 4.64 2.40 24.38
C GLU A 65 4.75 2.36 22.84
N PRO A 66 5.82 1.76 22.28
CA PRO A 66 6.01 1.72 20.84
C PRO A 66 5.04 0.76 20.15
N ILE A 67 4.58 1.15 18.96
CA ILE A 67 3.77 0.29 18.09
C ILE A 67 4.72 -0.58 17.28
N LEU A 68 4.81 -1.88 17.60
CA LEU A 68 5.75 -2.79 16.95
C LEU A 68 5.04 -3.71 15.95
N LEU A 69 5.69 -3.92 14.80
CA LEU A 69 5.33 -5.01 13.90
C LEU A 69 5.84 -6.32 14.50
N GLN A 70 5.16 -7.44 14.21
CA GLN A 70 5.50 -8.75 14.81
C GLN A 70 6.94 -9.20 14.51
N GLU A 71 7.48 -8.84 13.34
CA GLU A 71 8.88 -9.07 13.01
C GLU A 71 9.85 -8.23 13.85
N ASP A 72 9.53 -6.96 14.07
CA ASP A 72 10.40 -6.02 14.77
C ASP A 72 10.32 -6.21 16.28
N GLU A 73 9.17 -6.62 16.82
CA GLU A 73 9.03 -6.98 18.24
C GLU A 73 9.95 -8.16 18.60
N ARG A 74 9.93 -9.24 17.80
CA ARG A 74 10.79 -10.40 18.04
C ARG A 74 12.27 -10.05 18.01
N GLU A 75 12.68 -9.19 17.08
CA GLU A 75 14.07 -8.76 16.96
C GLU A 75 14.47 -7.86 18.13
N LEU A 76 13.62 -6.90 18.52
CA LEU A 76 13.87 -6.02 19.66
C LEU A 76 13.97 -6.78 20.99
N MET A 77 13.05 -7.72 21.25
CA MET A 77 13.09 -8.52 22.48
C MET A 77 14.36 -9.39 22.58
N SER A 78 14.97 -9.74 21.44
CA SER A 78 16.25 -10.44 21.42
C SER A 78 17.46 -9.56 21.70
N MET A 79 17.32 -8.23 21.54
CA MET A 79 18.40 -7.26 21.73
C MET A 79 18.42 -6.69 23.15
N VAL A 80 17.25 -6.36 23.70
CA VAL A 80 17.14 -5.69 24.99
C VAL A 80 15.82 -6.02 25.70
N PRO A 81 15.82 -6.25 27.03
CA PRO A 81 14.58 -6.35 27.80
C PRO A 81 13.78 -5.04 27.77
N LYS A 82 12.44 -5.12 27.76
CA LYS A 82 11.52 -3.96 27.77
C LYS A 82 11.76 -3.01 28.94
N ASP A 83 12.10 -3.55 30.12
CA ASP A 83 12.25 -2.78 31.35
C ASP A 83 13.66 -2.16 31.51
N SER A 84 14.50 -2.22 30.47
CA SER A 84 15.85 -1.67 30.52
C SER A 84 15.87 -0.16 30.28
N ASP A 85 16.69 0.56 31.03
CA ASP A 85 16.99 1.98 30.80
C ASP A 85 17.51 2.28 29.38
N TYR A 86 18.06 1.27 28.70
CA TYR A 86 18.59 1.39 27.34
C TYR A 86 17.55 1.13 26.26
N PHE A 87 16.33 0.67 26.62
CA PHE A 87 15.31 0.26 25.68
C PHE A 87 14.98 1.36 24.66
N SER A 88 14.79 2.60 25.12
CA SER A 88 14.48 3.75 24.23
C SER A 88 15.60 4.01 23.22
N LYS A 89 16.87 3.93 23.64
CA LYS A 89 18.02 4.13 22.73
C LYS A 89 18.12 3.04 21.68
N VAL A 90 17.96 1.77 22.10
CA VAL A 90 17.99 0.62 21.21
C VAL A 90 16.80 0.65 20.24
N LEU A 91 15.61 1.04 20.71
CA LEU A 91 14.42 1.23 19.89
C LEU A 91 14.68 2.27 18.79
N ILE A 92 15.21 3.44 19.12
CA ILE A 92 15.51 4.50 18.14
C ILE A 92 16.49 3.99 17.08
N GLU A 93 17.60 3.38 17.51
CA GLU A 93 18.63 2.88 16.59
C GLU A 93 18.08 1.80 15.66
N HIS A 94 17.34 0.85 16.23
CA HIS A 94 16.69 -0.22 15.50
C HIS A 94 15.70 0.32 14.46
N MET A 95 14.78 1.20 14.89
CA MET A 95 13.75 1.77 14.03
C MET A 95 14.38 2.65 12.93
N THR A 96 15.42 3.42 13.24
CA THR A 96 16.14 4.24 12.25
C THR A 96 16.79 3.35 11.19
N THR A 97 17.42 2.25 11.60
CA THR A 97 18.01 1.27 10.68
C THR A 97 16.97 0.63 9.77
N LYS A 98 15.84 0.18 10.35
CA LYS A 98 14.72 -0.40 9.58
C LYS A 98 14.09 0.61 8.63
N MET A 99 13.92 1.85 9.07
CA MET A 99 13.40 2.95 8.28
C MET A 99 14.31 3.26 7.08
N ALA A 100 15.62 3.30 7.27
CA ALA A 100 16.57 3.49 6.17
C ALA A 100 16.51 2.35 5.14
N ARG A 101 16.41 1.10 5.60
CA ARG A 101 16.22 -0.06 4.70
C ARG A 101 14.88 -0.02 3.96
N ASN A 102 13.81 0.37 4.66
CA ASN A 102 12.47 0.50 4.10
C ASN A 102 12.40 1.63 3.06
N SER A 103 13.06 2.76 3.31
CA SER A 103 13.15 3.89 2.36
C SER A 103 13.77 3.46 1.03
N ARG A 104 14.86 2.67 1.06
CA ARG A 104 15.46 2.12 -0.18
C ARG A 104 14.50 1.20 -0.93
N ARG A 105 13.78 0.33 -0.22
CA ARG A 105 12.76 -0.55 -0.82
C ARG A 105 11.62 0.26 -1.46
N GLN A 106 11.12 1.26 -0.74
CA GLN A 106 10.06 2.14 -1.22
C GLN A 106 10.48 2.88 -2.49
N ALA A 107 11.70 3.43 -2.53
CA ALA A 107 12.26 4.08 -3.71
C ALA A 107 12.34 3.10 -4.91
N ALA A 108 12.75 1.85 -4.67
CA ALA A 108 12.78 0.83 -5.72
C ALA A 108 11.37 0.52 -6.26
N PHE A 109 10.37 0.38 -5.39
CA PHE A 109 8.99 0.15 -5.82
C PHE A 109 8.45 1.32 -6.66
N TYR A 110 8.68 2.57 -6.24
CA TYR A 110 8.30 3.74 -7.03
C TYR A 110 9.01 3.79 -8.39
N ALA A 111 10.29 3.41 -8.46
CA ALA A 111 11.02 3.35 -9.73
C ALA A 111 10.42 2.33 -10.70
N ILE A 112 10.04 1.14 -10.21
CA ILE A 112 9.38 0.11 -11.01
C ILE A 112 8.00 0.60 -11.46
N TYR A 113 7.23 1.21 -10.56
CA TYR A 113 5.89 1.71 -10.85
C TYR A 113 5.92 2.79 -11.94
N ARG A 114 6.83 3.76 -11.80
CA ARG A 114 7.06 4.80 -12.81
C ARG A 114 7.43 4.19 -14.16
N LYS A 115 8.35 3.22 -14.18
CA LYS A 115 8.75 2.53 -15.42
C LYS A 115 7.57 1.81 -16.08
N LYS A 116 6.70 1.15 -15.32
CA LYS A 116 5.48 0.51 -15.84
C LYS A 116 4.55 1.54 -16.49
N ILE A 117 4.30 2.67 -15.83
CA ILE A 117 3.49 3.76 -16.40
C ILE A 117 4.10 4.30 -17.70
N ASP A 118 5.42 4.50 -17.74
CA ASP A 118 6.10 5.01 -18.93
C ASP A 118 5.99 4.02 -20.10
N ILE A 119 6.08 2.71 -19.84
CA ILE A 119 5.82 1.66 -20.83
C ILE A 119 4.38 1.72 -21.35
N TYR A 120 3.38 1.82 -20.46
CA TYR A 120 1.98 1.92 -20.89
C TYR A 120 1.73 3.15 -21.77
N LYS A 121 2.30 4.31 -21.40
CA LYS A 121 2.22 5.53 -22.22
C LYS A 121 2.86 5.33 -23.59
N GLN A 122 4.01 4.66 -23.66
CA GLN A 122 4.70 4.38 -24.92
C GLN A 122 3.84 3.47 -25.82
N VAL A 123 3.32 2.37 -25.28
CA VAL A 123 2.43 1.45 -26.03
C VAL A 123 1.18 2.16 -26.52
N ALA A 124 0.52 2.94 -25.65
CA ALA A 124 -0.65 3.73 -26.05
C ALA A 124 -0.33 4.75 -27.15
N SER A 125 0.87 5.34 -27.15
CA SER A 125 1.31 6.27 -28.18
C SER A 125 1.62 5.61 -29.53
N LEU A 126 2.03 4.34 -29.54
CA LEU A 126 2.33 3.59 -30.78
C LEU A 126 1.07 3.31 -31.62
N GLY A 127 -0.11 3.26 -31.00
CA GLY A 127 -1.40 3.13 -31.69
C GLY A 127 -1.93 4.42 -32.32
N LYS A 128 -1.27 5.57 -32.10
CA LYS A 128 -1.57 6.83 -32.80
C LYS A 128 -0.75 6.91 -34.09
N LYS A 129 -1.10 6.10 -35.09
CA LYS A 129 -0.73 6.30 -36.50
C LYS A 129 -1.94 6.04 -37.37
#